data_AF-A0AAW6LVS0-F1
#
_entry.id   AF-A0AAW6LVS0-F1
#
_cell.length_a   1.000
_cell.length_b   1.000
_cell.length_c   1.000
_cell.angle_alpha   90.00
_cell.angle_beta   90.00
_cell.angle_gamma   90.00
#
_symmetry.space_group_name_H-M   'P 1'
#
loop_
_entity.id
_entity.type
_entity.pdbx_description
1 polymer ?
#
loop_
_entity_poly.entity_id
_entity_poly.type
_entity_poly.pdbx_seq_one_letter_code
_entity_poly.pdbx_strand_id
1 'polypeptide(L)'
;MDTVRYFRDHAKAQLREHRAGLGSSLGLQQVQHQVAVDADYRSWGELLDADQSDRRLAALMVSEPYLNLNGFGQGTYTGSPQERREQFQQWRTQLRRSESVEMLCRWLMDNFEPRKTINEQANSYTLKHLAEEDLGIYVANGELIAAALIVEYPYRKCSSTSPNADFGMSSRSITAIRRRLTS
;
A
#
# COMPACT_ATOMS: atom_id res chain seq x y z
N MET A 1 4.57 -6.42 10.62
CA MET A 1 4.08 -5.18 11.29
C MET A 1 2.99 -5.42 12.34
N ASP A 2 3.15 -4.92 13.58
CA ASP A 2 2.07 -4.78 14.58
C ASP A 2 1.29 -3.48 14.32
N THR A 3 0.13 -3.59 13.70
CA THR A 3 -0.62 -2.45 13.17
C THR A 3 -1.35 -1.66 14.25
N VAL A 4 -1.83 -2.31 15.31
CA VAL A 4 -2.45 -1.60 16.45
C VAL A 4 -1.41 -0.74 17.16
N ARG A 5 -0.21 -1.29 17.38
CA ARG A 5 0.90 -0.52 17.94
C ARG A 5 1.29 0.65 17.05
N TYR A 6 1.40 0.42 15.73
CA TYR A 6 1.67 1.49 14.76
C TYR A 6 0.69 2.66 14.91
N PHE A 7 -0.62 2.39 14.88
CA PHE A 7 -1.62 3.46 14.98
C PHE A 7 -1.61 4.16 16.35
N ARG A 8 -1.34 3.43 17.44
CA ARG A 8 -1.15 4.04 18.76
C ARG A 8 0.05 4.98 18.81
N ASP A 9 1.16 4.57 18.22
CA ASP A 9 2.38 5.37 18.20
C ASP A 9 2.23 6.58 17.26
N HIS A 10 1.50 6.43 16.16
CA HIS A 10 1.10 7.53 15.28
C HIS A 10 0.22 8.56 16.02
N ALA A 11 -0.81 8.12 16.75
CA ALA A 11 -1.65 9.01 17.55
C ALA A 11 -0.85 9.74 18.65
N LYS A 12 0.10 9.07 19.30
CA LYS A 12 1.00 9.73 20.26
C LYS A 12 1.92 10.76 19.60
N ALA A 13 2.38 10.51 18.37
CA ALA A 13 3.17 11.48 17.62
C ALA A 13 2.34 12.74 17.30
N GLN A 14 1.16 12.59 16.71
CA GLN A 14 0.25 13.70 16.43
C GLN A 14 -0.13 14.50 17.70
N LEU A 15 -0.41 13.81 18.82
CA LEU A 15 -0.69 14.48 20.09
C LEU A 15 0.47 15.36 20.58
N ARG A 16 1.72 14.91 20.39
CA ARG A 16 2.91 15.70 20.73
C ARG A 16 3.02 16.95 19.86
N GLU A 17 2.74 16.82 18.57
CA GLU A 17 2.72 17.95 17.63
C GLU A 17 1.63 18.98 17.99
N HIS A 18 0.41 18.52 18.26
CA HIS A 18 -0.69 19.40 18.69
C HIS A 18 -0.38 20.17 19.98
N ARG A 19 0.29 19.53 20.94
CA ARG A 19 0.70 20.18 22.19
C ARG A 19 1.81 21.21 21.98
N ALA A 20 2.69 20.99 21.00
CA ALA A 20 3.75 21.93 20.66
C ALA A 20 3.23 23.14 19.85
N GLY A 21 2.18 22.96 19.07
CA GLY A 21 1.75 23.90 18.02
C GLY A 21 0.59 24.84 18.33
N LEU A 22 0.45 25.37 19.55
CA LEU A 22 -0.65 26.25 20.05
C LEU A 22 -1.81 25.50 20.72
N GLY A 23 -1.70 25.25 22.03
CA GLY A 23 -2.84 25.26 22.98
C GLY A 23 -3.98 24.28 22.79
N SER A 24 -3.85 23.25 21.95
CA SER A 24 -4.92 22.26 21.73
C SER A 24 -5.17 21.41 22.98
N SER A 25 -6.42 21.38 23.46
CA SER A 25 -6.88 20.57 24.61
C SER A 25 -7.22 19.12 24.23
N LEU A 26 -6.83 18.65 23.04
CA LEU A 26 -7.20 17.32 22.57
C LEU A 26 -6.63 16.23 23.49
N GLY A 27 -7.52 15.36 23.97
CA GLY A 27 -7.16 14.15 24.69
C GLY A 27 -6.63 13.06 23.75
N LEU A 28 -5.86 12.11 24.30
CA LEU A 28 -5.32 10.98 23.52
C LEU A 28 -6.42 10.21 22.79
N GLN A 29 -7.58 10.00 23.43
CA GLN A 29 -8.71 9.28 22.81
C GLN A 29 -9.26 10.02 21.58
N GLN A 30 -9.30 11.35 21.60
CA GLN A 30 -9.75 12.15 20.46
C GLN A 30 -8.76 12.05 19.30
N VAL A 31 -7.46 12.10 19.59
CA VAL A 31 -6.42 11.93 18.57
C VAL A 31 -6.42 10.50 18.01
N GLN A 32 -6.61 9.47 18.85
CA GLN A 32 -6.77 8.09 18.39
C GLN A 32 -7.98 7.93 17.47
N HIS A 33 -9.11 8.56 17.81
CA HIS A 33 -10.28 8.56 16.95
C HIS A 33 -9.98 9.26 15.61
N GLN A 34 -9.32 10.42 15.63
CA GLN A 34 -8.94 11.13 14.41
C GLN A 34 -8.02 10.29 13.51
N VAL A 35 -6.98 9.67 14.09
CA VAL A 35 -6.08 8.77 13.35
C VAL A 35 -6.82 7.60 12.70
N ALA A 36 -7.83 7.04 13.39
CA ALA A 36 -8.66 6.00 12.80
C ALA A 36 -9.48 6.55 11.62
N VAL A 37 -10.10 7.73 11.77
CA VAL A 37 -10.85 8.40 10.71
C VAL A 37 -9.98 8.72 9.50
N ASP A 38 -8.76 9.24 9.71
CA ASP A 38 -7.81 9.52 8.64
C ASP A 38 -7.36 8.26 7.90
N ALA A 39 -7.44 7.09 8.55
CA ALA A 39 -7.16 5.78 7.98
C ALA A 39 -8.41 5.08 7.38
N ASP A 40 -9.51 5.83 7.21
CA ASP A 40 -10.81 5.40 6.65
C ASP A 40 -11.60 4.45 7.56
N TYR A 41 -11.46 4.58 8.88
CA TYR A 41 -12.33 3.92 9.87
C TYR A 41 -13.33 4.91 10.49
N ARG A 42 -14.52 4.47 10.88
CA ARG A 42 -15.51 5.30 11.59
C ARG A 42 -15.09 5.62 13.03
N SER A 43 -14.25 4.79 13.64
CA SER A 43 -13.79 4.99 15.00
C SER A 43 -12.54 4.17 15.33
N TRP A 44 -11.89 4.51 16.45
CA TRP A 44 -10.83 3.70 17.04
C TRP A 44 -11.28 2.27 17.36
N GLY A 45 -12.54 2.08 17.80
CA GLY A 45 -13.09 0.75 18.07
C GLY A 45 -13.15 -0.11 16.82
N GLU A 46 -13.65 0.45 15.71
CA GLU A 46 -13.68 -0.26 14.42
C GLU A 46 -12.28 -0.64 13.93
N LEU A 47 -11.29 0.25 14.11
CA LEU A 47 -9.90 -0.08 13.79
C LEU A 47 -9.39 -1.27 14.61
N LEU A 48 -9.75 -1.37 15.90
CA LEU A 48 -9.39 -2.50 16.75
C LEU A 48 -10.11 -3.79 16.38
N ASP A 49 -11.36 -3.70 15.90
CA ASP A 49 -12.17 -4.86 15.51
C ASP A 49 -11.87 -5.34 14.08
N ALA A 50 -11.30 -4.47 13.24
CA ALA A 50 -10.89 -4.82 11.88
C ALA A 50 -9.92 -6.00 11.86
N ASP A 51 -9.88 -6.74 10.76
CA ASP A 51 -8.92 -7.83 10.63
C ASP A 51 -7.48 -7.31 10.45
N GLN A 52 -6.50 -8.21 10.56
CA GLN A 52 -5.10 -7.82 10.44
C GLN A 52 -4.72 -7.34 9.03
N SER A 53 -5.29 -7.93 7.98
CA SER A 53 -5.04 -7.57 6.59
C SER A 53 -5.49 -6.15 6.28
N ASP A 54 -6.71 -5.80 6.68
CA ASP A 54 -7.31 -4.48 6.54
C ASP A 54 -6.46 -3.42 7.24
N ARG A 55 -6.08 -3.67 8.51
CA ARG A 55 -5.19 -2.76 9.25
C ARG A 55 -3.82 -2.61 8.61
N ARG A 56 -3.26 -3.66 8.00
CA ARG A 56 -1.94 -3.58 7.32
C ARG A 56 -2.02 -2.67 6.11
N LEU A 57 -3.08 -2.82 5.30
CA LEU A 57 -3.32 -1.96 4.15
C LEU A 57 -3.56 -0.51 4.59
N ALA A 58 -4.40 -0.29 5.60
CA ALA A 58 -4.64 1.04 6.15
C ALA A 58 -3.36 1.71 6.65
N ALA A 59 -2.55 0.99 7.45
CA ALA A 59 -1.29 1.49 7.96
C ALA A 59 -0.29 1.81 6.85
N LEU A 60 -0.19 0.92 5.84
CA LEU A 60 0.63 1.16 4.66
C LEU A 60 0.19 2.43 3.93
N MET A 61 -1.12 2.58 3.66
CA MET A 61 -1.65 3.74 2.95
C MET A 61 -1.42 5.06 3.70
N VAL A 62 -1.41 5.03 5.04
CA VAL A 62 -1.00 6.19 5.87
C VAL A 62 0.48 6.50 5.69
N SER A 63 1.35 5.47 5.67
CA SER A 63 2.80 5.65 5.49
C SER A 63 3.21 6.03 4.06
N GLU A 64 2.42 5.64 3.05
CA GLU A 64 2.65 5.91 1.64
C GLU A 64 1.51 6.77 1.07
N PRO A 65 1.51 8.09 1.36
CA PRO A 65 0.41 8.99 0.99
C PRO A 65 0.25 9.16 -0.53
N TYR A 66 1.27 8.78 -1.32
CA TYR A 66 1.26 8.83 -2.78
C TYR A 66 0.87 7.51 -3.45
N LEU A 67 0.68 6.42 -2.69
CA LEU A 67 0.22 5.15 -3.24
C LEU A 67 -1.30 5.20 -3.49
N ASN A 68 -1.76 4.77 -4.65
CA ASN A 68 -3.17 4.61 -5.01
C ASN A 68 -3.34 3.37 -5.91
N LEU A 69 -4.57 3.09 -6.38
CA LEU A 69 -4.87 1.90 -7.20
C LEU A 69 -3.96 1.72 -8.44
N ASN A 70 -3.47 2.81 -9.04
CA ASN A 70 -2.61 2.75 -10.23
C ASN A 70 -1.10 2.69 -9.91
N GLY A 71 -0.72 2.78 -8.64
CA GLY A 71 0.67 2.80 -8.18
C GLY A 71 1.04 4.10 -7.48
N PHE A 72 2.30 4.55 -7.62
CA PHE A 72 2.78 5.77 -6.97
C PHE A 72 2.45 7.05 -7.76
N GLY A 73 2.18 8.13 -7.03
CA GLY A 73 2.01 9.47 -7.59
C GLY A 73 0.63 9.73 -8.19
N GLN A 74 0.49 10.87 -8.88
CA GLN A 74 -0.81 11.33 -9.41
C GLN A 74 -1.19 10.70 -10.75
N GLY A 75 -0.33 9.84 -11.32
CA GLY A 75 -0.49 9.29 -12.66
C GLY A 75 -0.42 10.34 -13.77
N THR A 76 -0.49 9.88 -15.03
CA THR A 76 -0.56 10.73 -16.22
C THR A 76 -2.02 11.09 -16.52
N TYR A 77 -2.70 11.78 -15.59
CA TYR A 77 -4.07 12.21 -15.82
C TYR A 77 -4.10 13.58 -16.51
N THR A 78 -4.83 13.66 -17.62
CA THR A 78 -5.12 14.90 -18.33
C THR A 78 -6.35 15.56 -17.69
N GLY A 79 -6.16 16.68 -16.99
CA GLY A 79 -7.25 17.44 -16.38
C GLY A 79 -6.74 18.59 -15.52
N SER A 80 -7.67 19.39 -15.01
CA SER A 80 -7.38 20.48 -14.07
C SER A 80 -6.69 19.96 -12.80
N PRO A 81 -5.97 20.82 -12.04
CA PRO A 81 -5.42 20.44 -10.74
C PRO A 81 -6.47 19.90 -9.76
N GLN A 82 -7.73 20.36 -9.85
CA GLN A 82 -8.80 19.88 -8.99
C GLN A 82 -9.24 18.47 -9.36
N GLU A 83 -9.54 18.21 -10.63
CA GLU A 83 -9.93 16.88 -11.13
C GLU A 83 -8.84 15.84 -10.83
N ARG A 84 -7.56 16.21 -10.98
CA ARG A 84 -6.43 15.34 -10.61
C ARG A 84 -6.43 14.94 -9.14
N ARG A 85 -6.75 15.88 -8.23
CA ARG A 85 -6.84 15.59 -6.79
C ARG A 85 -8.02 14.69 -6.47
N GLU A 86 -9.19 14.97 -7.05
CA GLU A 86 -10.40 14.17 -6.85
C GLU A 86 -10.20 12.74 -7.38
N GLN A 87 -9.64 12.60 -8.58
CA GLN A 87 -9.33 11.29 -9.17
C GLN A 87 -8.32 10.50 -8.34
N PHE A 88 -7.27 11.16 -7.84
CA PHE A 88 -6.29 10.55 -6.95
C PHE A 88 -6.95 10.04 -5.65
N GLN A 89 -7.84 10.82 -5.05
CA GLN A 89 -8.56 10.39 -3.85
C GLN A 89 -9.48 9.21 -4.15
N GLN A 90 -10.19 9.21 -5.28
CA GLN A 90 -11.00 8.07 -5.71
C GLN A 90 -10.16 6.80 -5.85
N TRP A 91 -8.99 6.86 -6.50
CA TRP A 91 -8.09 5.71 -6.62
C TRP A 91 -7.53 5.26 -5.27
N ARG A 92 -7.31 6.17 -4.32
CA ARG A 92 -6.95 5.79 -2.96
C ARG A 92 -8.08 5.06 -2.26
N THR A 93 -9.31 5.58 -2.32
CA THR A 93 -10.49 4.90 -1.77
C THR A 93 -10.69 3.51 -2.39
N GLN A 94 -10.50 3.37 -3.70
CA GLN A 94 -10.58 2.07 -4.37
C GLN A 94 -9.52 1.09 -3.88
N LEU A 95 -8.25 1.53 -3.79
CA LEU A 95 -7.18 0.68 -3.24
C LEU A 95 -7.48 0.28 -1.79
N ARG A 96 -7.94 1.21 -0.96
CA ARG A 96 -8.30 0.96 0.45
C ARG A 96 -9.35 -0.13 0.61
N ARG A 97 -10.24 -0.27 -0.37
CA ARG A 97 -11.34 -1.24 -0.41
C ARG A 97 -11.01 -2.51 -1.21
N SER A 98 -9.76 -2.66 -1.66
CA SER A 98 -9.37 -3.83 -2.44
C SER A 98 -9.35 -5.10 -1.59
N GLU A 99 -10.07 -6.11 -2.06
CA GLU A 99 -10.08 -7.45 -1.46
C GLU A 99 -8.91 -8.32 -1.97
N SER A 100 -8.27 -7.92 -3.09
CA SER A 100 -7.22 -8.70 -3.75
C SER A 100 -5.86 -8.60 -3.05
N VAL A 101 -5.62 -7.56 -2.25
CA VAL A 101 -4.29 -7.28 -1.65
C VAL A 101 -3.80 -8.44 -0.78
N GLU A 102 -4.66 -9.01 0.07
CA GLU A 102 -4.26 -10.13 0.94
C GLU A 102 -3.98 -11.41 0.14
N MET A 103 -4.73 -11.65 -0.93
CA MET A 103 -4.44 -12.76 -1.85
C MET A 103 -3.09 -12.56 -2.55
N LEU A 104 -2.79 -11.34 -2.98
CA LEU A 104 -1.51 -11.00 -3.59
C LEU A 104 -0.35 -11.11 -2.60
N CYS A 105 -0.54 -10.78 -1.32
CA CYS A 105 0.45 -11.02 -0.27
C CYS A 105 0.85 -12.50 -0.23
N ARG A 106 -0.14 -13.41 -0.20
CA ARG A 106 0.11 -14.86 -0.19
C ARG A 106 0.80 -15.31 -1.46
N TRP A 107 0.28 -14.90 -2.62
CA TRP A 107 0.90 -15.22 -3.91
C TRP A 107 2.36 -14.78 -3.97
N LEU A 108 2.68 -13.58 -3.48
CA LEU A 108 4.06 -13.08 -3.44
C LEU A 108 4.96 -13.88 -2.50
N MET A 109 4.47 -14.26 -1.31
CA MET A 109 5.23 -15.07 -0.35
C MET A 109 5.48 -16.50 -0.86
N ASP A 110 4.51 -17.07 -1.56
CA ASP A 110 4.58 -18.45 -2.06
C ASP A 110 5.48 -18.59 -3.29
N ASN A 111 5.63 -17.52 -4.08
CA ASN A 111 6.26 -17.59 -5.41
C ASN A 111 7.58 -16.84 -5.52
N PHE A 112 7.85 -15.83 -4.69
CA PHE A 112 9.02 -14.96 -4.85
C PHE A 112 9.98 -15.06 -3.66
N GLU A 113 11.25 -15.31 -3.95
CA GLU A 113 12.30 -15.30 -2.94
C GLU A 113 12.81 -13.86 -2.75
N PRO A 114 12.82 -13.30 -1.52
CA PRO A 114 13.29 -11.95 -1.25
C PRO A 114 14.80 -11.81 -1.43
N ARG A 115 15.22 -10.62 -1.88
CA ARG A 115 16.62 -10.20 -2.04
C ARG A 115 16.83 -8.84 -1.42
N LYS A 116 18.01 -8.64 -0.83
CA LYS A 116 18.43 -7.34 -0.27
C LYS A 116 18.64 -6.27 -1.34
N THR A 117 19.03 -6.68 -2.55
CA THR A 117 19.31 -5.78 -3.68
C THR A 117 18.10 -5.69 -4.60
N ILE A 118 17.80 -4.47 -5.07
CA ILE A 118 16.76 -4.22 -6.07
C ILE A 118 17.05 -4.99 -7.36
N ASN A 119 16.01 -5.57 -7.95
CA ASN A 119 16.06 -6.26 -9.23
C ASN A 119 15.13 -5.53 -10.22
N GLU A 120 15.70 -4.95 -11.27
CA GLU A 120 14.95 -4.19 -12.28
C GLU A 120 14.03 -5.09 -13.14
N GLN A 121 14.25 -6.42 -13.11
CA GLN A 121 13.32 -7.38 -13.72
C GLN A 121 12.07 -7.61 -12.87
N ALA A 122 12.12 -7.27 -11.58
CA ALA A 122 11.02 -7.37 -10.62
C ALA A 122 10.23 -6.05 -10.58
N ASN A 123 9.87 -5.52 -11.74
CA ASN A 123 9.07 -4.31 -11.85
C ASN A 123 7.59 -4.59 -11.56
N SER A 124 6.92 -3.72 -10.80
CA SER A 124 5.53 -3.86 -10.41
C SER A 124 4.58 -4.08 -11.59
N TYR A 125 4.81 -3.40 -12.71
CA TYR A 125 3.98 -3.55 -13.91
C TYR A 125 4.16 -4.92 -14.55
N THR A 126 5.37 -5.47 -14.55
CA THR A 126 5.62 -6.83 -15.04
C THR A 126 5.01 -7.87 -14.09
N LEU A 127 5.21 -7.69 -12.79
CA LEU A 127 4.74 -8.62 -11.77
C LEU A 127 3.22 -8.65 -11.68
N LYS A 128 2.52 -7.53 -11.92
CA LYS A 128 1.05 -7.52 -11.89
C LYS A 128 0.49 -8.38 -13.02
N HIS A 129 1.06 -8.31 -14.22
CA HIS A 129 0.64 -9.14 -15.36
C HIS A 129 0.90 -10.62 -15.09
N LEU A 130 2.03 -10.96 -14.45
CA LEU A 130 2.27 -12.34 -14.01
C LEU A 130 1.25 -12.80 -12.98
N ALA A 131 0.84 -11.95 -12.04
CA ALA A 131 -0.20 -12.26 -11.07
C ALA A 131 -1.57 -12.42 -11.73
N GLU A 132 -1.91 -11.55 -12.70
CA GLU A 132 -3.16 -11.61 -13.45
C GLU A 132 -3.30 -12.93 -14.21
N GLU A 133 -2.24 -13.32 -14.93
CA GLU A 133 -2.21 -14.58 -15.70
C GLU A 133 -2.25 -15.81 -14.79
N ASP A 134 -1.52 -15.80 -13.67
CA ASP A 134 -1.42 -16.96 -12.77
C ASP A 134 -2.65 -17.14 -11.87
N LEU A 135 -3.28 -16.05 -11.45
CA LEU A 135 -4.46 -16.08 -10.57
C LEU A 135 -5.78 -16.03 -11.34
N GLY A 136 -5.76 -15.67 -12.64
CA GLY A 136 -6.95 -15.55 -13.47
C GLY A 136 -7.88 -14.39 -13.07
N ILE A 137 -7.34 -13.34 -12.44
CA ILE A 137 -8.09 -12.14 -12.03
C ILE A 137 -7.41 -10.87 -12.54
N TYR A 138 -8.13 -9.76 -12.56
CA TYR A 138 -7.53 -8.45 -12.80
C TYR A 138 -6.77 -7.96 -11.56
N VAL A 139 -5.57 -7.38 -11.74
CA VAL A 139 -4.73 -6.85 -10.66
C VAL A 139 -4.27 -5.44 -11.01
N ALA A 140 -4.73 -4.47 -10.23
CA ALA A 140 -4.24 -3.11 -10.36
C ALA A 140 -2.79 -3.01 -9.88
N ASN A 141 -2.00 -2.14 -10.51
CA ASN A 141 -0.57 -1.98 -10.19
C ASN A 141 -0.36 -1.59 -8.72
N GLY A 142 -1.24 -0.73 -8.19
CA GLY A 142 -1.21 -0.31 -6.79
C GLY A 142 -1.52 -1.43 -5.80
N GLU A 143 -2.38 -2.39 -6.15
CA GLU A 143 -2.67 -3.55 -5.30
C GLU A 143 -1.44 -4.45 -5.16
N LEU A 144 -0.76 -4.71 -6.27
CA LEU A 144 0.49 -5.47 -6.25
C LEU A 144 1.58 -4.74 -5.44
N ILE A 145 1.77 -3.43 -5.67
CA ILE A 145 2.73 -2.64 -4.89
C ILE A 145 2.37 -2.69 -3.40
N ALA A 146 1.10 -2.52 -3.06
CA ALA A 146 0.65 -2.58 -1.68
C ALA A 146 0.97 -3.94 -1.04
N ALA A 147 0.66 -5.04 -1.72
CA ALA A 147 0.96 -6.38 -1.26
C ALA A 147 2.47 -6.59 -1.05
N ALA A 148 3.30 -6.16 -2.00
CA ALA A 148 4.76 -6.30 -1.91
C ALA A 148 5.36 -5.52 -0.73
N LEU A 149 4.83 -4.33 -0.44
CA LEU A 149 5.26 -3.52 0.72
C LEU A 149 4.76 -4.13 2.04
N ILE A 150 3.55 -4.69 2.07
CA ILE A 150 3.00 -5.37 3.27
C ILE A 150 3.85 -6.57 3.67
N VAL A 151 4.34 -7.34 2.69
CA VAL A 151 5.24 -8.48 2.93
C VAL A 151 6.72 -8.09 2.96
N GLU A 152 7.00 -6.78 3.08
CA GLU A 152 8.31 -6.20 3.42
C GLU A 152 9.41 -6.45 2.36
N TYR A 153 9.06 -6.55 1.07
CA TYR A 153 10.08 -6.56 0.01
C TYR A 153 10.83 -5.22 -0.04
N PRO A 154 12.17 -5.22 -0.14
CA PRO A 154 12.93 -4.01 -0.48
C PRO A 154 12.43 -3.45 -1.81
N TYR A 155 12.27 -2.13 -1.90
CA TYR A 155 11.71 -1.51 -3.10
C TYR A 155 12.37 -0.18 -3.45
N ARG A 156 12.27 0.20 -4.71
CA ARG A 156 12.70 1.50 -5.24
C ARG A 156 11.64 2.02 -6.21
N LYS A 157 11.19 3.26 -6.03
CA LYS A 157 10.29 3.95 -6.99
C LYS A 157 11.09 4.22 -8.27
N CYS A 158 10.59 3.83 -9.45
CA CYS A 158 11.38 3.85 -10.69
C CYS A 158 11.78 5.27 -11.13
N SER A 159 10.84 6.22 -11.08
CA SER A 159 11.10 7.64 -11.33
C SER A 159 10.05 8.51 -10.64
N SER A 160 10.24 9.83 -10.60
CA SER A 160 9.26 10.78 -10.03
C SER A 160 7.94 10.84 -10.82
N THR A 161 7.95 10.38 -12.08
CA THR A 161 6.79 10.41 -12.99
C THR A 161 6.20 9.02 -13.25
N SER A 162 6.93 7.95 -12.93
CA SER A 162 6.46 6.58 -13.12
C SER A 162 5.67 6.11 -11.89
N PRO A 163 4.51 5.46 -12.09
CA PRO A 163 3.77 4.86 -10.98
C PRO A 163 4.38 3.55 -10.48
N ASN A 164 5.42 3.05 -11.15
CA ASN A 164 5.96 1.72 -10.93
C ASN A 164 7.04 1.69 -9.84
N ALA A 165 7.24 0.51 -9.27
CA ALA A 165 8.34 0.23 -8.36
C ALA A 165 9.09 -1.03 -8.78
N ASP A 166 10.39 -1.06 -8.53
CA ASP A 166 11.23 -2.24 -8.65
C ASP A 166 11.40 -2.86 -7.27
N PHE A 167 11.37 -4.19 -7.20
CA PHE A 167 11.47 -4.93 -5.95
C PHE A 167 12.76 -5.74 -5.83
N GLY A 168 13.19 -5.99 -4.60
CA GLY A 168 14.24 -6.93 -4.26
C GLY A 168 13.71 -8.36 -4.30
N MET A 169 13.50 -8.90 -5.50
CA MET A 169 13.04 -10.28 -5.72
C MET A 169 14.02 -11.06 -6.60
N SER A 170 14.08 -12.38 -6.41
CA SER A 170 14.92 -13.29 -7.20
C SER A 170 14.47 -13.38 -8.66
N SER A 171 15.39 -13.16 -9.61
CA SER A 171 15.12 -13.43 -11.04
C SER A 171 14.75 -14.89 -11.29
N ARG A 172 15.28 -15.82 -10.47
CA ARG A 172 14.93 -17.25 -10.56
C ARG A 172 13.43 -17.47 -10.31
N SER A 173 12.87 -16.80 -9.31
CA SER A 173 11.43 -16.84 -9.03
C SER A 173 10.61 -16.32 -10.21
N ILE A 174 10.99 -15.18 -10.77
CA ILE A 174 10.30 -14.60 -11.95
C ILE A 174 10.34 -15.56 -13.14
N THR A 175 11.51 -16.16 -13.42
CA THR A 175 11.65 -17.16 -14.49
C THR A 175 10.80 -18.40 -14.23
N ALA A 176 10.69 -18.86 -12.98
CA ALA A 176 9.88 -20.02 -12.63
C ALA A 176 8.38 -19.79 -12.93
N ILE A 177 7.85 -18.61 -12.58
CA ILE A 177 6.46 -18.24 -12.89
C ILE A 177 6.23 -18.17 -14.39
N ARG A 178 7.12 -17.47 -15.13
CA ARG A 178 7.00 -17.39 -16.59
C ARG A 178 6.97 -18.77 -17.25
N ARG A 179 7.81 -19.70 -16.80
CA ARG A 179 7.81 -21.07 -17.32
C ARG A 179 6.50 -21.80 -17.02
N ARG A 180 5.95 -21.62 -15.81
CA ARG A 180 4.67 -22.21 -15.41
C ARG A 180 3.52 -21.72 -16.30
N LEU A 181 3.52 -20.45 -16.68
CA LEU A 181 2.47 -19.85 -17.52
C LEU A 181 2.59 -20.21 -19.00
N THR A 182 3.76 -20.62 -19.46
CA THR A 182 3.99 -21.02 -20.87
C THR A 182 3.93 -22.53 -21.12
N SER A 183 3.78 -23.34 -20.07
CA SER A 183 3.74 -24.81 -20.15
C SER A 183 2.31 -25.32 -20.23
#